data_AF-A0A8T4NBC2-F1
#
_entry.id   AF-A0A8T4NBC2-F1
#
_cell.length_a   1.000
_cell.length_b   1.000
_cell.length_c   1.000
_cell.angle_alpha   90.00
_cell.angle_beta   90.00
_cell.angle_gamma   90.00
#
_symmetry.space_group_name_H-M   'P 1'
#
loop_
_entity.id
_entity.type
_entity.pdbx_description
1 polymer ?
#
loop_
_entity_poly.entity_id
_entity_poly.type
_entity_poly.pdbx_seq_one_letter_code
_entity_poly.pdbx_strand_id
1 'polypeptide(L)'
;MDVQLNYPFVTEFPSSFPAEGIMTPFSFLGYSIPFNTPMDLSRGVSEFLRIERILGKRNLDGERVEGRVYLLPSVAEEFYPENFIPTNFASRAERIQEEPNERNVWVVDALRRDGIYQKIVIKGPKYSKWHLYQPPKSWITPLDRLGAHKTSKTELETLVQLADAGVPVEEPLGYFEEGIEQYAFTKFVEGENPKDILEGSRRFEVWNADATLLARLSREGYKHQYFYSPEFDDKIWDGEKLVLIDVDETFKIQDGFEISHNQIQEYHLSTLKDVLASYVSRKVMSSDEMPFYARTFFGVMGWNPDDAEYLVRNLDPNKMTEESYNAIMMDTD
;
A
#
# COMPACT_ATOMS: atom_id res chain seq x y z
N MET A 1 8.59 25.61 -0.58
CA MET A 1 8.72 26.73 -1.52
C MET A 1 7.66 26.47 -2.57
N ASP A 2 6.56 27.21 -2.54
CA ASP A 2 5.42 26.95 -3.43
C ASP A 2 5.78 27.40 -4.84
N VAL A 3 5.94 26.44 -5.76
CA VAL A 3 6.26 26.71 -7.16
C VAL A 3 4.98 26.60 -7.97
N GLN A 4 4.39 27.74 -8.31
CA GLN A 4 3.27 27.82 -9.24
C GLN A 4 3.86 27.88 -10.67
N LEU A 5 3.82 26.76 -11.40
CA LEU A 5 4.40 26.66 -12.75
C LEU A 5 3.30 26.69 -13.80
N ASN A 6 3.34 27.72 -14.65
CA ASN A 6 2.58 27.78 -15.91
C ASN A 6 3.41 27.10 -17.01
N TYR A 7 2.98 25.95 -17.50
CA TYR A 7 3.57 25.28 -18.67
C TYR A 7 2.55 25.08 -19.80
N PRO A 8 3.00 25.03 -21.07
CA PRO A 8 2.13 24.94 -22.22
C PRO A 8 1.47 23.56 -22.27
N PHE A 9 0.15 23.54 -22.37
CA PHE A 9 -0.67 22.34 -22.53
C PHE A 9 -0.08 21.43 -23.63
N VAL A 10 0.30 20.22 -23.25
CA VAL A 10 0.51 19.13 -24.20
C VAL A 10 -0.87 18.65 -24.64
N THR A 11 -1.15 18.70 -25.95
CA THR A 11 -2.45 18.40 -26.59
C THR A 11 -2.90 16.93 -26.51
N GLU A 12 -2.22 16.10 -25.74
CA GLU A 12 -2.44 14.64 -25.67
C GLU A 12 -3.34 14.20 -24.52
N PHE A 13 -3.73 15.10 -23.61
CA PHE A 13 -4.64 14.78 -22.51
C PHE A 13 -6.09 15.10 -22.92
N PRO A 14 -6.97 14.08 -23.09
CA PRO A 14 -8.34 14.33 -23.50
C PRO A 14 -9.12 15.06 -22.40
N SER A 15 -9.86 16.11 -22.78
CA SER A 15 -10.50 17.06 -21.87
C SER A 15 -11.84 16.60 -21.26
N SER A 16 -12.34 15.41 -21.59
CA SER A 16 -13.60 14.89 -21.02
C SER A 16 -13.87 13.44 -21.44
N PHE A 17 -13.75 12.49 -20.52
CA PHE A 17 -14.33 11.15 -20.66
C PHE A 17 -14.78 10.60 -19.29
N PRO A 18 -15.83 9.75 -19.25
CA PRO A 18 -16.26 9.10 -18.01
C PRO A 18 -15.18 8.11 -17.56
N ALA A 19 -14.57 8.38 -16.41
CA ALA A 19 -13.57 7.53 -15.79
C ALA A 19 -14.26 6.47 -14.93
N GLU A 20 -14.25 5.21 -15.39
CA GLU A 20 -14.64 4.08 -14.55
C GLU A 20 -13.63 3.94 -13.39
N GLY A 21 -14.12 3.73 -12.16
CA GLY A 21 -13.28 3.63 -10.95
C GLY A 21 -13.08 4.93 -10.16
N ILE A 22 -13.51 6.09 -10.67
CA ILE A 22 -13.59 7.35 -9.91
C ILE A 22 -14.90 7.39 -9.13
N MET A 23 -14.83 7.69 -7.82
CA MET A 23 -16.04 7.89 -7.03
C MET A 23 -16.65 9.25 -7.37
N THR A 24 -17.57 9.24 -8.32
CA THR A 24 -18.42 10.38 -8.67
C THR A 24 -19.70 10.30 -7.85
N PRO A 25 -20.39 11.43 -7.59
CA PRO A 25 -21.71 11.37 -6.97
C PRO A 25 -22.68 10.47 -7.76
N PHE A 26 -22.52 10.38 -9.09
CA PHE A 26 -23.31 9.49 -9.95
C PHE A 26 -23.00 8.00 -9.76
N SER A 27 -21.73 7.60 -9.62
CA SER A 27 -21.39 6.20 -9.35
C SER A 27 -21.85 5.77 -7.95
N PHE A 28 -21.78 6.65 -6.95
CA PHE A 28 -22.32 6.40 -5.61
C PHE A 28 -23.86 6.30 -5.59
N LEU A 29 -24.57 7.15 -6.35
CA LEU A 29 -26.03 7.09 -6.51
C LEU A 29 -26.50 5.78 -7.17
N GLY A 30 -25.73 5.23 -8.12
CA GLY A 30 -26.02 3.96 -8.79
C GLY A 30 -25.98 2.74 -7.86
N TYR A 31 -25.16 2.76 -6.81
CA TYR A 31 -25.14 1.72 -5.77
C TYR A 31 -26.23 1.90 -4.70
N SER A 32 -26.76 3.11 -4.54
CA SER A 32 -27.58 3.50 -3.39
C SER A 32 -29.08 3.63 -3.69
N ILE A 33 -29.47 3.74 -4.97
CA ILE A 33 -30.85 4.01 -5.37
C ILE A 33 -31.26 3.02 -6.48
N PRO A 34 -32.33 2.23 -6.29
CA PRO A 34 -32.86 1.38 -7.37
C PRO A 34 -33.32 2.25 -8.53
N PHE A 35 -32.80 1.98 -9.74
CA PHE A 35 -33.01 2.72 -11.00
C PHE A 35 -34.48 2.92 -11.46
N ASN A 36 -35.48 2.45 -10.70
CA ASN A 36 -36.89 2.44 -11.08
C ASN A 36 -37.77 3.44 -10.30
N THR A 37 -37.20 4.40 -9.57
CA THR A 37 -38.00 5.41 -8.84
C THR A 37 -37.97 6.75 -9.56
N PRO A 38 -39.11 7.34 -9.96
CA PRO A 38 -39.16 8.68 -10.56
C PRO A 38 -38.54 9.70 -9.59
N MET A 39 -37.41 10.29 -9.95
CA MET A 39 -36.68 11.21 -9.09
C MET A 39 -37.23 12.63 -9.26
N ASP A 40 -37.81 13.18 -8.20
CA ASP A 40 -38.06 14.62 -8.10
C ASP A 40 -36.72 15.36 -8.22
N LEU A 41 -36.57 16.24 -9.20
CA LEU A 41 -35.34 16.97 -9.50
C LEU A 41 -34.77 17.73 -8.28
N SER A 42 -35.64 18.27 -7.43
CA SER A 42 -35.22 18.99 -6.22
C SER A 42 -34.62 18.03 -5.18
N ARG A 43 -35.20 16.83 -5.06
CA ARG A 43 -34.69 15.73 -4.24
C ARG A 43 -33.40 15.15 -4.82
N GLY A 44 -33.30 15.04 -6.15
CA GLY A 44 -32.09 14.60 -6.85
C GLY A 44 -30.90 15.53 -6.63
N VAL A 45 -31.11 16.85 -6.72
CA VAL A 45 -30.06 17.85 -6.46
C VAL A 45 -29.64 17.87 -4.98
N SER A 46 -30.60 17.77 -4.05
CA SER A 46 -30.29 17.71 -2.62
C SER A 46 -29.50 16.44 -2.25
N GLU A 47 -29.87 15.29 -2.81
CA GLU A 47 -29.13 14.03 -2.62
C GLU A 47 -27.74 14.09 -3.27
N PHE A 48 -27.61 14.67 -4.46
CA PHE A 48 -26.32 14.88 -5.12
C PHE A 48 -25.37 15.75 -4.28
N LEU A 49 -25.85 16.90 -3.76
CA LEU A 49 -25.07 17.78 -2.90
C LEU A 49 -24.76 17.17 -1.53
N ARG A 50 -25.65 16.30 -1.03
CA ARG A 50 -25.38 15.50 0.18
C ARG A 50 -24.24 14.52 -0.08
N ILE A 51 -24.24 13.85 -1.22
CA ILE A 51 -23.21 12.89 -1.61
C ILE A 51 -21.88 13.59 -1.89
N GLU A 52 -21.85 14.73 -2.60
CA GLU A 52 -20.60 15.50 -2.78
C GLU A 52 -19.95 15.88 -1.44
N ARG A 53 -20.75 16.21 -0.43
CA ARG A 53 -20.26 16.47 0.93
C ARG A 53 -19.77 15.20 1.63
N ILE A 54 -20.47 14.07 1.49
CA ILE A 54 -20.02 12.77 2.01
C ILE A 54 -18.69 12.35 1.37
N LEU A 55 -18.51 12.62 0.08
CA LEU A 55 -17.27 12.33 -0.65
C LEU A 55 -16.16 13.35 -0.33
N GLY A 56 -16.40 14.37 0.50
CA GLY A 56 -15.44 15.42 0.81
C GLY A 56 -15.11 16.35 -0.37
N LYS A 57 -15.90 16.32 -1.45
CA LYS A 57 -15.75 17.21 -2.62
C LYS A 57 -16.34 18.60 -2.38
N ARG A 58 -17.06 18.78 -1.26
CA ARG A 58 -17.52 20.07 -0.76
C ARG A 58 -17.30 20.24 0.73
N ASN A 59 -16.98 21.47 1.15
CA ASN A 59 -16.89 21.84 2.56
C ASN A 59 -18.28 22.06 3.19
N LEU A 60 -18.31 22.39 4.49
CA LEU A 60 -19.56 22.61 5.24
C LEU A 60 -20.38 23.79 4.72
N ASP A 61 -19.70 24.78 4.13
CA ASP A 61 -20.31 25.96 3.49
C ASP A 61 -20.81 25.66 2.07
N GLY A 62 -20.56 24.46 1.55
CA GLY A 62 -21.00 24.01 0.23
C GLY A 62 -20.07 24.42 -0.91
N GLU A 63 -18.89 24.98 -0.62
CA GLU A 63 -17.86 25.29 -1.62
C GLU A 63 -17.14 24.02 -2.06
N ARG A 64 -16.65 23.98 -3.30
CA ARG A 64 -15.89 22.82 -3.81
C ARG A 64 -14.52 22.76 -3.13
N VAL A 65 -14.13 21.55 -2.74
CA VAL A 65 -12.77 21.26 -2.30
C VAL A 65 -11.93 21.00 -3.55
N GLU A 66 -10.83 21.73 -3.71
CA GLU A 66 -9.91 21.50 -4.83
C GLU A 66 -9.04 20.27 -4.56
N GLY A 67 -8.93 19.41 -5.58
CA GLY A 67 -7.99 18.30 -5.55
C GLY A 67 -6.55 18.79 -5.55
N ARG A 68 -5.69 18.09 -4.81
CA ARG A 68 -4.27 18.42 -4.65
C ARG A 68 -3.43 17.25 -5.13
N VAL A 69 -2.49 17.53 -6.02
CA VAL A 69 -1.42 16.60 -6.39
C VAL A 69 -0.16 17.06 -5.65
N TYR A 70 0.44 16.17 -4.89
CA TYR A 70 1.76 16.33 -4.32
C TYR A 70 2.73 15.38 -5.02
N LEU A 71 3.84 15.91 -5.53
CA LEU A 71 4.94 15.12 -6.11
C LEU A 71 6.22 15.37 -5.34
N LEU A 72 7.08 14.36 -5.24
CA LEU A 72 8.44 14.59 -4.76
C LEU A 72 9.18 15.55 -5.71
N PRO A 73 10.14 16.36 -5.22
CA PRO A 73 10.83 17.34 -6.06
C PRO A 73 11.47 16.75 -7.33
N SER A 74 12.18 15.63 -7.20
CA SER A 74 12.78 14.91 -8.33
C SER A 74 11.74 14.46 -9.36
N VAL A 75 10.56 14.08 -8.91
CA VAL A 75 9.46 13.60 -9.74
C VAL A 75 8.80 14.74 -10.49
N ALA A 76 8.65 15.91 -9.87
CA ALA A 76 8.13 17.11 -10.52
C ALA A 76 9.06 17.62 -11.65
N GLU A 77 10.37 17.41 -11.49
CA GLU A 77 11.38 17.66 -12.51
C GLU A 77 11.35 16.61 -13.63
N GLU A 78 11.02 15.36 -13.33
CA GLU A 78 11.04 14.26 -14.29
C GLU A 78 9.72 14.11 -15.08
N PHE A 79 8.57 14.37 -14.46
CA PHE A 79 7.24 14.09 -15.01
C PHE A 79 6.36 15.34 -15.19
N TYR A 80 5.39 15.22 -16.09
CA TYR A 80 4.27 16.16 -16.19
C TYR A 80 3.24 15.88 -15.07
N PRO A 81 2.86 16.88 -14.25
CA PRO A 81 1.87 16.71 -13.16
C PRO A 81 0.52 16.16 -13.63
N GLU A 82 0.16 16.42 -14.89
CA GLU A 82 -1.08 15.99 -15.54
C GLU A 82 -1.21 14.46 -15.58
N ASN A 83 -0.11 13.71 -15.52
CA ASN A 83 -0.13 12.25 -15.42
C ASN A 83 -0.80 11.75 -14.14
N PHE A 84 -0.79 12.56 -13.08
CA PHE A 84 -1.19 12.18 -11.73
C PHE A 84 -2.59 12.70 -11.35
N ILE A 85 -3.34 13.22 -12.32
CA ILE A 85 -4.72 13.66 -12.13
C ILE A 85 -5.67 12.49 -12.46
N PRO A 86 -6.62 12.11 -11.57
CA PRO A 86 -7.50 10.96 -11.76
C PRO A 86 -8.20 10.88 -13.11
N THR A 87 -8.76 12.00 -13.57
CA THR A 87 -9.43 12.08 -14.87
C THR A 87 -8.53 11.74 -16.06
N ASN A 88 -7.22 11.95 -15.92
CA ASN A 88 -6.25 11.79 -16.99
C ASN A 88 -5.62 10.38 -17.01
N PHE A 89 -5.43 9.76 -15.85
CA PHE A 89 -4.89 8.41 -15.79
C PHE A 89 -5.96 7.33 -15.89
N ALA A 90 -7.16 7.52 -15.33
CA ALA A 90 -8.17 6.47 -15.25
C ALA A 90 -8.65 5.97 -16.62
N SER A 91 -8.57 6.81 -17.66
CA SER A 91 -8.92 6.44 -19.04
C SER A 91 -7.87 5.61 -19.76
N ARG A 92 -6.63 5.58 -19.25
CA ARG A 92 -5.46 4.91 -19.86
C ARG A 92 -4.87 3.83 -18.96
N ALA A 93 -5.40 3.74 -17.74
CA ALA A 93 -4.94 2.84 -16.71
C ALA A 93 -5.47 1.42 -16.94
N GLU A 94 -4.59 0.43 -16.80
CA GLU A 94 -4.95 -0.96 -16.67
C GLU A 94 -5.11 -1.30 -15.19
N ARG A 95 -6.23 -1.90 -14.81
CA ARG A 95 -6.48 -2.30 -13.42
C ARG A 95 -5.83 -3.67 -13.20
N ILE A 96 -4.98 -3.80 -12.18
CA ILE A 96 -4.32 -5.08 -11.87
C ILE A 96 -5.15 -5.91 -10.87
N GLN A 97 -5.83 -5.25 -9.93
CA GLN A 97 -6.53 -5.92 -8.83
C GLN A 97 -8.04 -5.67 -8.95
N GLU A 98 -8.79 -6.71 -9.37
CA GLU A 98 -10.23 -6.63 -9.66
C GLU A 98 -11.12 -7.11 -8.51
N GLU A 99 -10.56 -7.66 -7.43
CA GLU A 99 -11.38 -8.24 -6.37
C GLU A 99 -12.30 -7.20 -5.74
N PRO A 100 -13.61 -7.50 -5.56
CA PRO A 100 -14.59 -6.52 -5.14
C PRO A 100 -14.24 -5.81 -3.83
N ASN A 101 -13.49 -6.45 -2.92
CA ASN A 101 -13.20 -5.96 -1.58
C ASN A 101 -11.76 -5.46 -1.38
N GLU A 102 -10.93 -5.52 -2.42
CA GLU A 102 -9.55 -5.06 -2.36
C GLU A 102 -9.44 -3.61 -2.85
N ARG A 103 -8.35 -2.95 -2.45
CA ARG A 103 -8.05 -1.60 -2.89
C ARG A 103 -7.89 -1.57 -4.41
N ASN A 104 -8.29 -0.47 -5.04
CA ASN A 104 -8.09 -0.34 -6.48
C ASN A 104 -6.61 -0.05 -6.77
N VAL A 105 -5.98 -0.90 -7.56
CA VAL A 105 -4.61 -0.71 -8.03
C VAL A 105 -4.59 -0.67 -9.56
N TRP A 106 -3.91 0.34 -10.10
CA TRP A 106 -3.78 0.56 -11.53
C TRP A 106 -2.32 0.71 -11.95
N VAL A 107 -2.04 0.35 -13.21
CA VAL A 107 -0.81 0.72 -13.90
C VAL A 107 -1.12 1.61 -15.08
N VAL A 108 -0.31 2.65 -15.27
CA VAL A 108 -0.42 3.56 -16.40
C VAL A 108 0.96 3.98 -16.89
N ASP A 109 1.07 4.21 -18.19
CA ASP A 109 2.23 4.84 -18.80
C ASP A 109 2.19 6.35 -18.57
N ALA A 110 3.08 6.86 -17.72
CA ALA A 110 3.25 8.28 -17.43
C ALA A 110 4.31 8.89 -18.36
N LEU A 111 3.97 10.01 -18.99
CA LEU A 111 4.88 10.74 -19.88
C LEU A 111 5.91 11.52 -19.06
N ARG A 112 7.19 11.23 -19.26
CA ARG A 112 8.30 12.01 -18.72
C ARG A 112 8.59 13.25 -19.57
N ARG A 113 9.26 14.24 -18.99
CA ARG A 113 9.63 15.49 -19.68
C ARG A 113 10.64 15.30 -20.82
N ASP A 114 11.37 14.20 -20.82
CA ASP A 114 12.28 13.78 -21.91
C ASP A 114 11.55 13.09 -23.07
N GLY A 115 10.23 12.88 -22.97
CA GLY A 115 9.39 12.26 -24.00
C GLY A 115 9.28 10.74 -23.89
N ILE A 116 9.89 10.12 -22.87
CA ILE A 116 9.81 8.67 -22.64
C ILE A 116 8.61 8.35 -21.75
N TYR A 117 7.89 7.27 -22.05
CA TYR A 117 6.85 6.75 -21.17
C TYR A 117 7.45 5.81 -20.13
N GLN A 118 7.06 5.99 -18.87
CA GLN A 118 7.44 5.14 -17.75
C GLN A 118 6.19 4.60 -17.07
N LYS A 119 6.16 3.29 -16.83
CA LYS A 119 5.08 2.67 -16.06
C LYS A 119 5.12 3.13 -14.61
N ILE A 120 3.98 3.58 -14.11
CA ILE A 120 3.74 3.92 -12.71
C ILE A 120 2.58 3.11 -12.18
N VAL A 121 2.58 2.88 -10.87
CA VAL A 121 1.48 2.26 -10.13
C VAL A 121 0.72 3.34 -9.39
N ILE A 122 -0.61 3.20 -9.40
CA ILE A 122 -1.54 4.08 -8.72
C ILE A 122 -2.34 3.23 -7.74
N LYS A 123 -2.29 3.58 -6.45
CA LYS A 123 -2.91 2.81 -5.36
C LYS A 123 -3.97 3.66 -4.70
N GLY A 124 -5.23 3.23 -4.80
CA GLY A 124 -6.31 3.82 -4.02
C GLY A 124 -6.25 3.35 -2.56
N PRO A 125 -6.85 4.09 -1.61
CA PRO A 125 -6.87 3.70 -0.21
C PRO A 125 -7.76 2.47 0.03
N LYS A 126 -7.38 1.66 1.01
CA LYS A 126 -8.19 0.56 1.55
C LYS A 126 -9.25 1.14 2.49
N TYR A 127 -10.51 1.21 2.04
CA TYR A 127 -11.64 1.70 2.86
C TYR A 127 -12.36 0.56 3.57
N SER A 128 -12.67 0.75 4.86
CA SER A 128 -13.68 -0.06 5.54
C SER A 128 -15.08 0.28 5.01
N LYS A 129 -15.63 -0.60 4.16
CA LYS A 129 -16.93 -0.38 3.50
C LYS A 129 -18.14 -0.43 4.44
N TRP A 130 -17.98 -0.95 5.67
CA TRP A 130 -19.05 -0.99 6.67
C TRP A 130 -19.70 0.39 6.86
N HIS A 131 -18.88 1.44 6.87
CA HIS A 131 -19.32 2.82 7.05
C HIS A 131 -20.06 3.41 5.84
N LEU A 132 -19.90 2.82 4.64
CA LEU A 132 -20.61 3.22 3.42
C LEU A 132 -22.02 2.61 3.36
N TYR A 133 -22.18 1.38 3.85
CA TYR A 133 -23.46 0.65 3.79
C TYR A 133 -24.39 0.95 4.97
N GLN A 134 -23.87 1.38 6.12
CA GLN A 134 -24.67 1.76 7.29
C GLN A 134 -24.29 3.16 7.81
N PRO A 135 -24.62 4.22 7.07
CA PRO A 135 -24.26 5.57 7.46
C PRO A 135 -24.98 5.99 8.76
N PRO A 136 -24.30 6.58 9.76
CA PRO A 136 -24.94 7.07 10.98
C PRO A 136 -26.05 8.09 10.68
N LYS A 137 -27.22 7.92 11.31
CA LYS A 137 -28.41 8.79 11.06
C LYS A 137 -28.17 10.28 11.30
N SER A 138 -27.28 10.60 12.25
CA SER A 138 -26.78 11.95 12.50
C SER A 138 -25.29 11.96 12.19
N TRP A 139 -24.94 12.26 10.94
CA TRP A 139 -23.56 12.23 10.46
C TRP A 139 -22.76 13.42 11.01
N ILE A 140 -22.49 13.37 12.31
CA ILE A 140 -21.51 14.20 13.01
C ILE A 140 -20.14 13.48 12.97
N THR A 141 -20.11 12.24 12.46
CA THR A 141 -18.91 11.42 12.28
C THR A 141 -17.98 12.10 11.27
N PRO A 142 -16.81 12.59 11.70
CA PRO A 142 -15.83 13.21 10.82
C PRO A 142 -15.40 12.24 9.69
N LEU A 143 -15.09 12.76 8.50
CA LEU A 143 -14.73 11.95 7.33
C LEU A 143 -13.44 11.14 7.55
N ASP A 144 -12.55 11.58 8.43
CA ASP A 144 -11.40 10.82 8.98
C ASP A 144 -11.79 9.58 9.78
N ARG A 145 -13.09 9.42 10.11
CA ARG A 145 -13.65 8.19 10.72
C ARG A 145 -14.39 7.30 9.73
N LEU A 146 -14.50 7.67 8.45
CA LEU A 146 -14.68 6.68 7.38
C LEU A 146 -13.33 5.96 7.28
N GLY A 147 -13.16 4.88 8.05
CA GLY A 147 -11.87 4.26 8.34
C GLY A 147 -11.13 3.79 7.09
N ALA A 148 -10.41 4.69 6.42
CA ALA A 148 -9.26 4.34 5.61
C ALA A 148 -8.21 3.79 6.58
N HIS A 149 -7.80 2.53 6.41
CA HIS A 149 -6.81 1.90 7.29
C HIS A 149 -5.49 2.70 7.28
N LYS A 150 -5.16 3.31 6.14
CA LYS A 150 -4.05 4.25 5.95
C LYS A 150 -4.40 5.23 4.82
N THR A 151 -4.01 6.50 4.97
CA THR A 151 -4.18 7.51 3.89
C THR A 151 -3.06 7.37 2.86
N SER A 152 -3.30 7.76 1.60
CA SER A 152 -2.26 7.73 0.55
C SER A 152 -1.06 8.61 0.92
N LYS A 153 -1.29 9.68 1.69
CA LYS A 153 -0.22 10.50 2.26
C LYS A 153 0.64 9.71 3.25
N THR A 154 0.02 9.01 4.21
CA THR A 154 0.75 8.22 5.20
C THR A 154 1.46 7.02 4.57
N GLU A 155 0.91 6.43 3.52
CA GLU A 155 1.59 5.42 2.70
C GLU A 155 2.84 6.00 2.03
N LEU A 156 2.74 7.17 1.36
CA LEU A 156 3.89 7.85 0.77
C LEU A 156 4.96 8.19 1.82
N GLU A 157 4.57 8.74 2.96
CA GLU A 157 5.49 9.06 4.06
C GLU A 157 6.23 7.81 4.56
N THR A 158 5.54 6.66 4.59
CA THR A 158 6.15 5.38 4.95
C THR A 158 7.16 4.93 3.89
N LEU A 159 6.80 4.99 2.60
CA LEU A 159 7.71 4.65 1.49
C LEU A 159 9.00 5.49 1.54
N VAL A 160 8.88 6.81 1.71
CA VAL A 160 10.03 7.72 1.78
C VAL A 160 10.93 7.37 2.96
N GLN A 161 10.35 7.15 4.15
CA GLN A 161 11.12 6.79 5.35
C GLN A 161 11.87 5.45 5.18
N LEU A 162 11.22 4.45 4.59
CA LEU A 162 11.81 3.13 4.34
C LEU A 162 12.92 3.22 3.29
N ALA A 163 12.68 3.96 2.19
CA ALA A 163 13.65 4.17 1.12
C ALA A 163 14.90 4.90 1.64
N ASP A 164 14.73 5.99 2.41
CA ASP A 164 15.83 6.74 3.02
C ASP A 164 16.65 5.89 3.99
N ALA A 165 16.02 4.92 4.65
CA ALA A 165 16.68 3.95 5.52
C ALA A 165 17.33 2.77 4.77
N GLY A 166 17.25 2.75 3.44
CA GLY A 166 17.84 1.72 2.59
C GLY A 166 17.07 0.39 2.58
N VAL A 167 15.80 0.39 3.01
CA VAL A 167 14.90 -0.74 2.82
C VAL A 167 14.47 -0.76 1.35
N PRO A 168 14.65 -1.87 0.62
CA PRO A 168 14.14 -1.99 -0.75
C PRO A 168 12.61 -1.90 -0.79
N VAL A 169 12.09 -0.75 -1.19
CA VAL A 169 10.66 -0.50 -1.44
C VAL A 169 10.48 0.06 -2.85
N GLU A 170 9.25 -0.01 -3.36
CA GLU A 170 8.89 0.70 -4.59
C GLU A 170 9.21 2.20 -4.50
N GLU A 171 9.65 2.80 -5.61
CA GLU A 171 10.08 4.20 -5.59
C GLU A 171 8.86 5.12 -5.44
N PRO A 172 8.76 5.91 -4.35
CA PRO A 172 7.64 6.82 -4.14
C PRO A 172 7.67 7.96 -5.16
N LEU A 173 6.52 8.30 -5.74
CA LEU A 173 6.38 9.40 -6.68
C LEU A 173 5.64 10.60 -6.09
N GLY A 174 4.55 10.34 -5.37
CA GLY A 174 3.66 11.38 -4.87
C GLY A 174 2.32 10.83 -4.40
N TYR A 175 1.38 11.74 -4.15
CA TYR A 175 -0.01 11.39 -3.87
C TYR A 175 -0.99 12.43 -4.43
N PHE A 176 -2.24 12.01 -4.61
CA PHE A 176 -3.39 12.88 -4.88
C PHE A 176 -4.37 12.83 -3.72
N GLU A 177 -5.01 13.94 -3.39
CA GLU A 177 -6.12 14.02 -2.43
C GLU A 177 -7.22 14.99 -2.91
N GLU A 178 -8.48 14.52 -2.93
CA GLU A 178 -9.69 15.34 -3.09
C GLU A 178 -10.82 14.74 -2.25
N GLY A 179 -10.98 15.22 -1.01
CA GLY A 179 -11.96 14.66 -0.10
C GLY A 179 -11.59 13.23 0.29
N ILE A 180 -12.47 12.26 0.02
CA ILE A 180 -12.15 10.85 0.23
C ILE A 180 -11.26 10.30 -0.87
N GLU A 181 -11.36 10.82 -2.10
CA GLU A 181 -10.62 10.30 -3.25
C GLU A 181 -9.12 10.58 -3.08
N GLN A 182 -8.36 9.52 -2.82
CA GLN A 182 -6.93 9.58 -2.57
C GLN A 182 -6.23 8.55 -3.45
N TYR A 183 -5.01 8.86 -3.88
CA TYR A 183 -4.18 7.93 -4.63
C TYR A 183 -2.71 8.11 -4.24
N ALA A 184 -2.01 7.02 -3.93
CA ALA A 184 -0.55 7.00 -3.83
C ALA A 184 0.04 6.61 -5.19
N PHE A 185 1.16 7.25 -5.56
CA PHE A 185 1.86 7.02 -6.82
C PHE A 185 3.24 6.45 -6.54
N THR A 186 3.59 5.37 -7.22
CA THR A 186 4.91 4.72 -7.13
C THR A 186 5.40 4.30 -8.51
N LYS A 187 6.70 4.10 -8.71
CA LYS A 187 7.20 3.49 -9.96
C LYS A 187 6.80 2.01 -10.00
N PHE A 188 6.45 1.54 -11.19
CA PHE A 188 6.25 0.12 -11.41
C PHE A 188 7.58 -0.63 -11.24
N VAL A 189 7.57 -1.68 -10.43
CA VAL A 189 8.73 -2.56 -10.23
C VAL A 189 8.61 -3.70 -11.25
N GLU A 190 9.51 -3.72 -12.22
CA GLU A 190 9.62 -4.85 -13.15
C GLU A 190 10.28 -6.03 -12.44
N GLY A 191 9.63 -7.19 -12.44
CA GLY A 191 10.17 -8.35 -11.74
C GLY A 191 9.29 -9.59 -11.79
N GLU A 192 9.76 -10.64 -11.11
CA GLU A 192 9.12 -11.95 -11.00
C GLU A 192 8.53 -12.12 -9.58
N ASN A 193 7.47 -12.92 -9.43
CA ASN A 193 7.03 -13.32 -8.09
C ASN A 193 8.11 -14.23 -7.47
N PRO A 194 8.54 -13.96 -6.21
CA PRO A 194 9.59 -14.75 -5.55
C PRO A 194 9.30 -16.24 -5.50
N LYS A 195 8.02 -16.63 -5.35
CA LYS A 195 7.56 -18.01 -5.30
C LYS A 195 8.00 -18.82 -6.53
N ASP A 196 7.94 -18.22 -7.71
CA ASP A 196 8.30 -18.90 -8.97
C ASP A 196 9.83 -19.15 -9.06
N ILE A 197 10.63 -18.30 -8.42
CA ILE A 197 12.09 -18.41 -8.41
C ILE A 197 12.55 -19.48 -7.41
N LEU A 198 11.81 -19.64 -6.32
CA LEU A 198 12.11 -20.56 -5.23
C LEU A 198 12.06 -22.04 -5.67
N GLU A 199 11.48 -22.36 -6.82
CA GLU A 199 11.53 -23.72 -7.39
C GLU A 199 12.84 -24.01 -8.15
N GLY A 200 13.67 -22.99 -8.39
CA GLY A 200 14.87 -23.07 -9.21
C GLY A 200 16.20 -23.02 -8.45
N SER A 201 17.30 -22.87 -9.18
CA SER A 201 18.67 -22.81 -8.63
C SER A 201 18.99 -21.52 -7.87
N ARG A 202 18.18 -20.46 -8.06
CA ARG A 202 18.35 -19.13 -7.44
C ARG A 202 17.69 -19.02 -6.06
N ARG A 203 17.16 -20.12 -5.53
CA ARG A 203 16.40 -20.16 -4.28
C ARG A 203 17.13 -19.54 -3.07
N PHE A 204 18.43 -19.80 -2.91
CA PHE A 204 19.21 -19.21 -1.83
C PHE A 204 19.45 -17.71 -1.99
N GLU A 205 19.44 -17.18 -3.22
CA GLU A 205 19.54 -15.74 -3.48
C GLU A 205 18.27 -15.04 -2.99
N VAL A 206 17.10 -15.63 -3.27
CA VAL A 206 15.81 -15.13 -2.78
C VAL A 206 15.73 -15.22 -1.25
N TRP A 207 16.13 -16.33 -0.64
CA TRP A 207 16.22 -16.46 0.82
C TRP A 207 17.14 -15.45 1.47
N ASN A 208 18.28 -15.17 0.85
CA ASN A 208 19.19 -14.14 1.34
C ASN A 208 18.53 -12.76 1.27
N ALA A 209 17.88 -12.43 0.16
CA ALA A 209 17.24 -11.13 -0.04
C ALA A 209 16.01 -10.93 0.86
N ASP A 210 15.17 -11.95 1.02
CA ASP A 210 13.98 -11.91 1.89
C ASP A 210 14.37 -11.75 3.36
N ALA A 211 15.33 -12.54 3.85
CA ALA A 211 15.87 -12.39 5.20
C ALA A 211 16.51 -11.01 5.42
N THR A 212 17.22 -10.50 4.40
CA THR A 212 17.81 -9.15 4.44
C THR A 212 16.74 -8.07 4.50
N LEU A 213 15.67 -8.20 3.72
CA LEU A 213 14.53 -7.27 3.71
C LEU A 213 13.84 -7.23 5.07
N LEU A 214 13.51 -8.41 5.64
CA LEU A 214 12.92 -8.54 6.96
C LEU A 214 13.80 -7.91 8.05
N ALA A 215 15.10 -8.15 7.99
CA ALA A 215 16.06 -7.61 8.94
C ALA A 215 16.20 -6.09 8.82
N ARG A 216 16.24 -5.54 7.60
CA ARG A 216 16.28 -4.08 7.41
C ARG A 216 15.00 -3.44 7.96
N LEU A 217 13.82 -3.96 7.63
CA LEU A 217 12.55 -3.50 8.20
C LEU A 217 12.59 -3.49 9.74
N SER A 218 13.01 -4.62 10.32
CA SER A 218 13.09 -4.79 11.77
C SER A 218 14.07 -3.82 12.42
N ARG A 219 15.24 -3.62 11.81
CA ARG A 219 16.26 -2.69 12.31
C ARG A 219 15.78 -1.25 12.35
N GLU A 220 14.98 -0.84 11.36
CA GLU A 220 14.37 0.50 11.30
C GLU A 220 13.12 0.63 12.18
N GLY A 221 12.76 -0.45 12.91
CA GLY A 221 11.63 -0.50 13.84
C GLY A 221 10.28 -0.67 13.15
N TYR A 222 10.25 -1.18 11.92
CA TYR A 222 9.01 -1.45 11.20
C TYR A 222 8.65 -2.94 11.26
N LYS A 223 7.35 -3.19 11.19
CA LYS A 223 6.75 -4.51 10.95
C LYS A 223 5.79 -4.40 9.78
N HIS A 224 5.83 -5.41 8.92
CA HIS A 224 4.89 -5.59 7.82
C HIS A 224 3.94 -6.72 8.21
N GLN A 225 2.63 -6.50 8.15
CA GLN A 225 1.66 -7.57 8.35
C GLN A 225 1.84 -8.62 7.26
N TYR A 226 1.62 -9.89 7.59
CA TYR A 226 1.70 -10.98 6.61
C TYR A 226 3.02 -11.13 5.84
N PHE A 227 4.14 -10.57 6.33
CA PHE A 227 5.45 -10.79 5.72
C PHE A 227 5.78 -12.29 5.53
N TYR A 228 5.24 -13.13 6.42
CA TYR A 228 5.34 -14.59 6.42
C TYR A 228 4.42 -15.31 5.40
N SER A 229 3.73 -14.58 4.53
CA SER A 229 2.87 -15.13 3.47
C SER A 229 3.70 -16.02 2.51
N PRO A 230 3.29 -17.28 2.28
CA PRO A 230 3.97 -18.17 1.32
C PRO A 230 3.75 -17.77 -0.15
N GLU A 231 2.86 -16.80 -0.40
CA GLU A 231 2.50 -16.35 -1.74
C GLU A 231 3.33 -15.13 -2.20
N PHE A 232 4.06 -14.47 -1.29
CA PHE A 232 4.90 -13.30 -1.59
C PHE A 232 4.15 -12.20 -2.34
N ASP A 233 2.87 -12.02 -2.01
CA ASP A 233 1.95 -11.04 -2.58
C ASP A 233 2.38 -9.59 -2.32
N ASP A 234 3.18 -9.37 -1.28
CA ASP A 234 3.75 -8.09 -0.87
C ASP A 234 5.17 -7.84 -1.43
N LYS A 235 5.71 -8.71 -2.30
CA LYS A 235 7.12 -8.65 -2.71
C LYS A 235 7.31 -8.93 -4.20
N ILE A 236 8.25 -8.22 -4.83
CA ILE A 236 8.67 -8.44 -6.22
C ILE A 236 10.18 -8.64 -6.27
N TRP A 237 10.64 -9.65 -7.00
CA TRP A 237 12.06 -9.83 -7.31
C TRP A 237 12.45 -9.09 -8.58
N ASP A 238 13.25 -8.04 -8.47
CA ASP A 238 13.63 -7.19 -9.63
C ASP A 238 14.83 -7.73 -10.44
N GLY A 239 15.35 -8.90 -10.07
CA GLY A 239 16.55 -9.50 -10.66
C GLY A 239 17.80 -9.36 -9.79
N GLU A 240 17.84 -8.38 -8.88
CA GLU A 240 18.97 -8.12 -7.98
C GLU A 240 18.56 -8.15 -6.51
N LYS A 241 17.38 -7.62 -6.19
CA LYS A 241 16.87 -7.48 -4.83
C LYS A 241 15.38 -7.79 -4.78
N LEU A 242 14.94 -8.09 -3.57
CA LEU A 242 13.53 -8.24 -3.23
C LEU A 242 12.98 -6.89 -2.80
N VAL A 243 12.00 -6.38 -3.54
CA VAL A 243 11.37 -5.08 -3.29
C VAL A 243 10.04 -5.29 -2.58
N LEU A 244 9.87 -4.66 -1.43
CA LEU A 244 8.60 -4.63 -0.72
C LEU A 244 7.63 -3.67 -1.43
N ILE A 245 6.45 -4.17 -1.77
CA ILE A 245 5.32 -3.38 -2.21
C ILE A 245 4.26 -3.34 -1.10
N ASP A 246 3.21 -2.55 -1.30
CA ASP A 246 2.00 -2.57 -0.47
C ASP A 246 2.29 -2.22 1.00
N VAL A 247 3.06 -1.14 1.17
CA VAL A 247 3.51 -0.69 2.49
C VAL A 247 2.40 -0.06 3.34
N ASP A 248 1.15 -0.06 2.87
CA ASP A 248 0.00 0.31 3.66
C ASP A 248 -0.23 -0.65 4.84
N GLU A 249 0.24 -1.88 4.74
CA GLU A 249 0.23 -2.88 5.82
C GLU A 249 1.51 -2.82 6.69
N THR A 250 2.39 -1.86 6.42
CA THR A 250 3.61 -1.62 7.20
C THR A 250 3.38 -0.55 8.26
N PHE A 251 3.78 -0.84 9.49
CA PHE A 251 3.67 0.07 10.62
C PHE A 251 4.97 0.15 11.42
N LYS A 252 5.24 1.33 11.98
CA LYS A 252 6.38 1.54 12.85
C LYS A 252 6.03 1.14 14.28
N ILE A 253 6.82 0.25 14.86
CA ILE A 253 6.78 -0.06 16.29
C ILE A 253 7.35 1.16 17.01
N GLN A 254 6.51 1.89 17.73
CA GLN A 254 6.93 3.13 18.41
C GLN A 254 7.47 2.84 19.82
N ASP A 255 8.62 3.45 20.12
CA ASP A 255 9.21 3.56 21.47
C ASP A 255 8.45 4.62 22.31
N GLY A 256 7.14 4.44 22.46
CA GLY A 256 6.22 5.41 23.06
C GLY A 256 5.39 4.83 24.19
N PHE A 257 5.79 5.15 25.43
CA PHE A 257 5.12 4.86 26.70
C PHE A 257 4.62 3.41 26.84
N GLU A 258 5.54 2.47 27.13
CA GLU A 258 5.34 1.14 27.80
C GLU A 258 6.05 -0.04 27.12
N ILE A 259 6.59 0.11 25.90
CA ILE A 259 7.36 -0.97 25.25
C ILE A 259 8.86 -0.72 25.49
N SER A 260 9.52 -1.64 26.18
CA SER A 260 10.96 -1.65 26.39
C SER A 260 11.71 -2.14 25.15
N HIS A 261 12.99 -1.78 25.02
CA HIS A 261 13.86 -2.29 23.95
C HIS A 261 13.84 -3.82 23.82
N ASN A 262 13.79 -4.53 24.96
CA ASN A 262 13.70 -6.00 24.97
C ASN A 262 12.39 -6.50 24.36
N GLN A 263 11.27 -5.82 24.60
CA GLN A 263 9.98 -6.18 23.98
C GLN A 263 10.00 -5.91 22.48
N ILE A 264 10.61 -4.81 22.01
CA ILE A 264 10.78 -4.55 20.57
C ILE A 264 11.63 -5.66 19.93
N GLN A 265 12.73 -6.05 20.57
CA GLN A 265 13.55 -7.16 20.11
C GLN A 265 12.77 -8.48 20.06
N GLU A 266 11.96 -8.77 21.09
CA GLU A 266 11.06 -9.92 21.12
C GLU A 266 10.04 -9.89 19.98
N TYR A 267 9.46 -8.73 19.64
CA TYR A 267 8.56 -8.57 18.50
C TYR A 267 9.22 -8.93 17.17
N HIS A 268 10.44 -8.46 16.93
CA HIS A 268 11.17 -8.78 15.70
C HIS A 268 11.57 -10.26 15.64
N LEU A 269 11.97 -10.84 16.78
CA LEU A 269 12.24 -12.28 16.88
C LEU A 269 10.97 -13.11 16.65
N SER A 270 9.82 -12.66 17.16
CA SER A 270 8.51 -13.29 16.94
C SER A 270 8.17 -13.34 15.46
N THR A 271 8.35 -12.20 14.76
CA THR A 271 8.12 -12.11 13.31
C THR A 271 9.04 -13.06 12.53
N LEU A 272 10.34 -13.14 12.87
CA LEU A 272 11.25 -14.11 12.25
C LEU A 272 10.77 -15.57 12.47
N LYS A 273 10.33 -15.90 13.68
CA LYS A 273 9.83 -17.24 14.00
C LYS A 273 8.60 -17.59 13.18
N ASP A 274 7.68 -16.65 13.00
CA ASP A 274 6.49 -16.84 12.17
C ASP A 274 6.84 -17.06 10.70
N VAL A 275 7.79 -16.29 10.16
CA VAL A 275 8.29 -16.48 8.79
C VAL A 275 8.86 -17.87 8.60
N LEU A 276 9.76 -18.30 9.48
CA LEU A 276 10.39 -19.62 9.42
C LEU A 276 9.36 -20.76 9.58
N ALA A 277 8.43 -20.63 10.55
CA ALA A 277 7.40 -21.64 10.78
C ALA A 277 6.39 -21.71 9.62
N SER A 278 5.94 -20.57 9.11
CA SER A 278 5.04 -20.46 7.97
C SER A 278 5.65 -21.10 6.72
N TYR A 279 6.86 -20.70 6.33
CA TYR A 279 7.47 -21.21 5.11
C TYR A 279 7.73 -22.72 5.17
N VAL A 280 8.14 -23.26 6.33
CA VAL A 280 8.36 -24.70 6.50
C VAL A 280 7.04 -25.48 6.53
N SER A 281 6.06 -25.03 7.32
CA SER A 281 4.76 -25.71 7.41
C SER A 281 4.01 -25.72 6.09
N ARG A 282 4.14 -24.65 5.29
CA ARG A 282 3.60 -24.52 3.94
C ARG A 282 4.45 -25.19 2.85
N LYS A 283 5.58 -25.81 3.23
CA LYS A 283 6.52 -26.51 2.33
C LYS A 283 7.12 -25.61 1.25
N VAL A 284 7.16 -24.30 1.50
CA VAL A 284 7.83 -23.34 0.64
C VAL A 284 9.32 -23.31 0.97
N MET A 285 9.71 -23.54 2.23
CA MET A 285 11.10 -23.66 2.74
C MET A 285 11.34 -25.08 3.27
N SER A 286 12.53 -25.64 3.07
CA SER A 286 12.94 -26.89 3.73
C SER A 286 13.65 -26.60 5.06
N SER A 287 13.57 -27.52 6.02
CA SER A 287 14.09 -27.27 7.38
C SER A 287 15.61 -27.02 7.44
N ASP A 288 16.37 -27.51 6.45
CA ASP A 288 17.81 -27.28 6.29
C ASP A 288 18.16 -25.87 5.79
N GLU A 289 17.18 -25.13 5.26
CA GLU A 289 17.35 -23.75 4.79
C GLU A 289 17.11 -22.72 5.90
N MET A 290 16.37 -23.08 6.95
CA MET A 290 16.06 -22.19 8.07
C MET A 290 17.32 -21.61 8.75
N PRO A 291 18.39 -22.40 9.01
CA PRO A 291 19.61 -21.85 9.62
C PRO A 291 20.27 -20.78 8.75
N PHE A 292 20.26 -20.95 7.42
CA PHE A 292 20.79 -19.97 6.49
C PHE A 292 19.99 -18.66 6.58
N TYR A 293 18.67 -18.75 6.46
CA TYR A 293 17.77 -17.60 6.54
C TYR A 293 17.94 -16.84 7.87
N ALA A 294 17.89 -17.55 9.00
CA ALA A 294 18.02 -16.96 10.33
C ALA A 294 19.38 -16.30 10.55
N ARG A 295 20.48 -16.91 10.09
CA ARG A 295 21.82 -16.31 10.18
C ARG A 295 21.93 -15.04 9.37
N THR A 296 21.36 -15.01 8.16
CA THR A 296 21.33 -13.80 7.33
C THR A 296 20.58 -12.67 8.05
N PHE A 297 19.40 -12.97 8.62
CA PHE A 297 18.64 -12.00 9.40
C PHE A 297 19.46 -11.45 10.58
N PHE A 298 20.03 -12.34 11.42
CA PHE A 298 20.82 -11.94 12.60
C PHE A 298 22.04 -11.10 12.20
N GLY A 299 22.73 -11.48 11.11
CA GLY A 299 23.88 -10.75 10.60
C GLY A 299 23.53 -9.32 10.19
N VAL A 300 22.41 -9.11 9.51
CA VAL A 300 21.95 -7.76 9.09
C VAL A 300 21.47 -6.93 10.29
N MET A 301 20.86 -7.56 11.30
CA MET A 301 20.49 -6.92 12.56
C MET A 301 21.70 -6.55 13.44
N GLY A 302 22.89 -7.08 13.14
CA GLY A 302 24.08 -6.96 14.00
C GLY A 302 24.00 -7.82 15.27
N TRP A 303 23.16 -8.85 15.28
CA TRP A 303 23.03 -9.83 16.35
C TRP A 303 24.01 -11.00 16.14
N ASN A 304 24.23 -11.80 17.18
CA ASN A 304 25.15 -12.92 17.12
C ASN A 304 24.61 -14.05 16.21
N PRO A 305 25.27 -14.41 15.09
CA PRO A 305 24.80 -15.47 14.20
C PRO A 305 24.68 -16.85 14.85
N ASP A 306 25.44 -17.12 15.93
CA ASP A 306 25.36 -18.39 16.65
C ASP A 306 24.00 -18.57 17.37
N ASP A 307 23.38 -17.47 17.81
CA ASP A 307 22.06 -17.48 18.44
C ASP A 307 20.96 -17.84 17.44
N ALA A 308 21.18 -17.61 16.15
CA ALA A 308 20.26 -17.99 15.07
C ALA A 308 20.10 -19.52 14.97
N GLU A 309 21.19 -20.27 15.13
CA GLU A 309 21.11 -21.73 15.15
C GLU A 309 20.32 -22.24 16.35
N TYR A 310 20.54 -21.65 17.52
CA TYR A 310 19.81 -22.00 18.73
C TYR A 310 18.31 -21.73 18.55
N LEU A 311 17.94 -20.59 17.97
CA LEU A 311 16.55 -20.26 17.65
C LEU A 311 15.92 -21.32 16.74
N VAL A 312 16.59 -21.69 15.64
CA VAL A 312 16.05 -22.67 14.68
C VAL A 312 15.88 -24.05 15.31
N ARG A 313 16.85 -24.52 16.11
CA ARG A 313 16.78 -25.84 16.77
C ARG A 313 15.63 -25.95 17.78
N ASN A 314 15.19 -24.82 18.35
CA ASN A 314 14.12 -24.77 19.35
C ASN A 314 12.80 -24.26 18.76
N LEU A 315 12.73 -24.01 17.45
CA LEU A 315 11.49 -23.59 16.79
C LEU A 315 10.56 -24.81 16.62
N ASP A 316 9.30 -24.65 17.00
CA ASP A 316 8.24 -25.58 16.61
C ASP A 316 7.56 -25.05 15.35
N PRO A 317 7.82 -25.63 14.16
CA PRO A 317 7.28 -25.10 12.90
C PRO A 317 5.76 -25.24 12.78
N ASN A 318 5.09 -25.94 13.69
CA ASN A 318 3.63 -26.06 13.72
C ASN A 318 2.97 -25.05 14.66
N LYS A 319 3.75 -24.21 15.35
CA LYS A 319 3.22 -23.17 16.23
C LYS A 319 3.37 -21.81 15.59
N MET A 320 2.23 -21.18 15.37
CA MET A 320 2.14 -19.76 15.07
C MET A 320 2.36 -18.96 16.36
N THR A 321 3.00 -17.80 16.28
CA THR A 321 3.10 -16.91 17.44
C THR A 321 1.73 -16.29 17.75
N GLU A 322 1.59 -15.76 18.96
CA GLU A 322 0.39 -15.02 19.37
C GLU A 322 0.11 -13.82 18.45
N GLU A 323 1.16 -13.22 17.89
CA GLU A 323 1.02 -12.06 17.01
C GLU A 323 0.43 -12.42 15.65
N SER A 324 0.88 -13.52 15.06
CA SER A 324 0.32 -14.01 13.80
C SER A 324 -1.11 -14.54 14.00
N TYR A 325 -1.43 -15.09 15.17
CA TYR A 325 -2.81 -15.40 15.54
C TYR A 325 -3.69 -14.14 15.57
N ASN A 326 -3.21 -13.09 16.24
CA ASN A 326 -3.96 -11.83 16.35
C ASN A 326 -4.11 -11.13 14.99
N ALA A 327 -3.10 -11.17 14.12
CA ALA A 327 -3.19 -10.61 12.76
C ALA A 327 -4.30 -11.29 11.94
N ILE A 328 -4.35 -12.63 11.94
CA ILE A 328 -5.41 -13.39 11.25
C ILE A 328 -6.80 -13.06 11.81
N MET A 329 -6.93 -12.92 13.12
CA MET A 329 -8.22 -12.60 13.77
C MET A 329 -8.70 -11.17 13.50
N MET A 330 -7.79 -10.23 13.24
CA MET A 330 -8.14 -8.83 12.93
C MET A 330 -8.58 -8.63 11.47
N ASP A 331 -8.31 -9.59 10.59
CA ASP A 331 -8.63 -9.53 9.16
C ASP A 331 -9.94 -10.26 8.82
N THR A 332 -10.55 -10.94 9.81
CA THR A 332 -11.85 -11.60 9.66
C THR A 332 -13.07 -10.67 9.82
N ASP A 333 -12.88 -9.35 9.69
CA ASP A 333 -13.92 -8.32 9.89
C ASP A 333 -14.74 -7.98 8.62
#